data_AF-A0A3C1Y991-F1
#
_entry.id   AF-A0A3C1Y991-F1
#
_cell.length_a   1.000
_cell.length_b   1.000
_cell.length_c   1.000
_cell.angle_alpha   90.00
_cell.angle_beta   90.00
_cell.angle_gamma   90.00
#
_symmetry.space_group_name_H-M   'P 1'
#
loop_
_entity.id
_entity.type
_entity.pdbx_description
1 polymer ?
#
loop_
_entity_poly.entity_id
_entity_poly.type
_entity_poly.pdbx_seq_one_letter_code
_entity_poly.pdbx_strand_id
1 'polypeptide(L)'
;MYVSNFNRFGKIYRVMMQSPPEARVSPETLKDIKVRTASGTMASLENFVTLTKVYGPDLLNRFNLFTSISVTGSPAAGFSSAQALEAIERVASEALPTGYGFEYAGMTREE
;
A
#
# COMPACT_ATOMS: atom_id res chain seq x y z
N MET A 1 -16.30 -5.72 -7.10
CA MET A 1 -17.19 -6.06 -5.97
C MET A 1 -17.52 -7.54 -6.04
N TYR A 2 -17.48 -8.25 -4.90
CA TYR A 2 -17.97 -9.63 -4.82
C TYR A 2 -19.50 -9.64 -4.92
N VAL A 3 -20.06 -10.52 -5.77
CA VAL A 3 -21.50 -10.68 -5.94
C VAL A 3 -21.98 -12.00 -5.35
N SER A 4 -21.36 -13.10 -5.78
CA SER A 4 -21.76 -14.45 -5.40
C SER A 4 -20.66 -15.45 -5.76
N ASN A 5 -20.95 -16.73 -5.58
CA ASN A 5 -20.13 -17.83 -6.07
C ASN A 5 -20.93 -18.68 -7.06
N PHE A 6 -20.25 -19.34 -8.00
CA PHE A 6 -20.84 -20.39 -8.83
C PHE A 6 -19.95 -21.62 -8.86
N ASN A 7 -20.56 -22.81 -9.00
CA ASN A 7 -19.83 -24.07 -9.09
C ASN A 7 -19.63 -24.44 -10.57
N ARG A 8 -18.41 -24.79 -10.95
CA ARG A 8 -18.09 -25.37 -12.25
C ARG A 8 -16.95 -26.37 -12.07
N PHE A 9 -17.06 -27.55 -12.68
CA PHE A 9 -16.04 -28.61 -12.60
C PHE A 9 -15.66 -29.02 -11.16
N GLY A 10 -16.64 -29.01 -10.24
CA GLY A 10 -16.41 -29.33 -8.82
C GLY A 10 -15.63 -28.27 -8.04
N LYS A 11 -15.36 -27.11 -8.65
CA LYS A 11 -14.70 -25.96 -8.01
C LYS A 11 -15.68 -24.81 -7.87
N ILE A 12 -15.57 -24.11 -6.74
CA ILE A 12 -16.34 -22.89 -6.45
C ILE A 12 -15.53 -21.69 -6.95
N TYR A 13 -16.11 -20.94 -7.87
CA TYR A 13 -15.54 -19.71 -8.43
C TYR A 13 -16.26 -18.49 -7.90
N ARG A 14 -15.51 -17.42 -7.59
CA ARG A 14 -16.06 -16.14 -7.14
C ARG A 14 -16.52 -15.32 -8.34
N VAL A 15 -17.72 -14.79 -8.27
CA VAL A 15 -18.26 -13.81 -9.23
C VAL A 15 -17.91 -12.42 -8.74
N MET A 16 -17.07 -11.73 -9.52
CA MET A 16 -16.65 -10.36 -9.25
C MET A 16 -17.25 -9.43 -10.31
N MET A 17 -18.01 -8.43 -9.88
CA MET A 17 -18.53 -7.37 -10.74
C MET A 17 -17.59 -6.16 -10.68
N GLN A 18 -17.14 -5.68 -11.83
CA GLN A 18 -16.30 -4.50 -11.95
C GLN A 18 -16.57 -3.82 -13.29
N SER A 19 -16.45 -2.50 -13.31
CA SER A 19 -16.46 -1.75 -14.57
C SER A 19 -15.22 -2.10 -15.41
N PRO A 20 -15.30 -2.09 -16.77
CA PRO A 20 -14.14 -2.26 -17.63
C PRO A 20 -13.02 -1.25 -17.31
N PRO A 21 -11.74 -1.59 -17.54
CA PRO A 21 -10.61 -0.72 -17.21
C PRO A 21 -10.73 0.71 -17.76
N GLU A 22 -11.25 0.86 -18.98
CA GLU A 22 -11.37 2.11 -19.73
C GLU A 22 -12.32 3.10 -19.03
N ALA A 23 -13.31 2.59 -18.30
CA ALA A 23 -14.27 3.39 -17.56
C ALA A 23 -13.78 3.85 -16.17
N ARG A 24 -12.51 3.57 -15.82
CA ARG A 24 -11.93 3.86 -14.48
C ARG A 24 -10.54 4.51 -14.54
N VAL A 25 -10.15 5.02 -15.70
CA VAL A 25 -8.79 5.53 -15.93
C VAL A 25 -8.54 6.88 -15.25
N SER A 26 -9.56 7.73 -15.17
CA SER A 26 -9.39 9.10 -14.70
C SER A 26 -10.56 9.57 -13.83
N PRO A 27 -10.36 10.58 -12.99
CA PRO A 27 -11.42 11.19 -12.18
C PRO A 27 -12.65 11.61 -12.99
N GLU A 28 -12.44 12.06 -14.23
CA GLU A 28 -13.49 12.55 -15.11
C GLU A 28 -14.46 11.43 -15.56
N THR A 29 -14.06 10.16 -15.48
CA THR A 29 -14.96 9.03 -15.79
C THR A 29 -16.01 8.81 -14.71
N LEU A 30 -15.89 9.46 -13.55
CA LEU A 30 -16.87 9.39 -12.47
C LEU A 30 -18.25 9.91 -12.91
N LYS A 31 -18.28 10.85 -13.86
CA LYS A 31 -19.52 11.43 -14.40
C LYS A 31 -20.38 10.41 -15.16
N ASP A 32 -19.75 9.34 -15.66
CA ASP A 32 -20.42 8.29 -16.42
C ASP A 32 -21.11 7.28 -15.50
N ILE A 33 -20.75 7.27 -14.21
CA ILE A 33 -21.43 6.49 -13.19
C ILE A 33 -22.72 7.21 -12.79
N LYS A 34 -23.85 6.61 -13.16
CA LYS A 34 -25.17 7.17 -12.87
C LYS A 34 -25.89 6.35 -11.80
N VAL A 35 -26.51 7.03 -10.85
CA VAL A 35 -27.35 6.45 -9.81
C VAL A 35 -28.80 6.88 -10.02
N ARG A 36 -29.73 5.96 -9.77
CA ARG A 36 -31.16 6.27 -9.83
C ARG A 36 -31.57 7.01 -8.56
N THR A 37 -32.17 8.18 -8.71
CA THR A 37 -32.71 8.98 -7.61
C THR A 37 -34.09 8.47 -7.20
N ALA A 38 -34.59 8.94 -6.06
CA ALA A 38 -35.95 8.61 -5.59
C ALA A 38 -37.06 9.07 -6.56
N SER A 39 -36.81 10.10 -7.37
CA SER A 39 -37.74 10.55 -8.42
C SER A 39 -37.66 9.71 -9.70
N GLY A 40 -36.84 8.66 -9.73
CA GLY A 40 -36.68 7.75 -10.85
C GLY A 40 -35.71 8.22 -11.93
N THR A 41 -35.17 9.44 -11.82
CA THR A 41 -34.19 10.01 -12.76
C THR A 41 -32.79 9.45 -12.51
N MET A 42 -31.98 9.34 -13.57
CA MET A 42 -30.57 8.96 -13.45
C MET A 42 -29.73 10.22 -13.26
N ALA A 43 -29.05 10.33 -12.12
CA ALA A 43 -28.14 11.44 -11.82
C ALA A 43 -26.67 10.95 -11.81
N SER A 44 -25.75 11.78 -12.28
CA SER A 44 -24.31 11.52 -12.18
C SER A 44 -23.87 11.45 -10.71
N LEU A 45 -22.98 10.51 -10.39
CA LEU A 45 -22.39 10.39 -9.06
C LEU A 45 -21.60 11.65 -8.65
N GLU A 46 -20.98 12.33 -9.62
CA GLU A 46 -20.23 13.58 -9.42
C GLU A 46 -21.06 14.69 -8.74
N ASN A 47 -22.39 14.68 -8.90
CA ASN A 47 -23.27 15.64 -8.25
C ASN A 47 -23.34 15.49 -6.72
N PHE A 48 -22.85 14.38 -6.17
CA PHE A 48 -23.00 14.02 -4.76
C PHE A 48 -21.67 13.81 -4.04
N VAL A 49 -20.55 13.71 -4.77
CA VAL A 49 -19.23 13.41 -4.19
C VAL A 49 -18.17 14.35 -4.74
N THR A 50 -17.18 14.69 -3.91
CA THR A 50 -16.04 15.51 -4.29
C THR A 50 -14.76 14.71 -4.14
N LEU A 51 -13.99 14.59 -5.22
CA LEU A 51 -12.70 13.92 -5.18
C LEU A 51 -11.64 14.89 -4.63
N THR A 52 -10.92 14.45 -3.59
CA THR A 52 -9.82 15.22 -3.00
C THR A 52 -8.52 14.42 -3.15
N LYS A 53 -7.48 15.08 -3.66
CA LYS A 53 -6.17 14.45 -3.78
C LYS A 53 -5.48 14.44 -2.42
N VAL A 54 -5.12 13.25 -1.96
CA VAL A 54 -4.37 13.03 -0.73
C VAL A 54 -3.08 12.28 -1.03
N TYR A 55 -2.07 12.50 -0.20
CA TYR A 55 -0.80 11.80 -0.28
C TYR A 55 -0.67 10.91 0.97
N GLY A 56 -0.40 9.63 0.75
CA GLY A 56 -0.23 8.65 1.82
C GLY A 56 0.63 7.49 1.34
N PRO A 57 1.21 6.72 2.28
CA PRO A 57 1.97 5.54 1.94
C PRO A 57 1.04 4.45 1.38
N ASP A 58 1.49 3.77 0.32
CA ASP A 58 0.78 2.61 -0.24
C ASP A 58 0.84 1.39 0.71
N LEU A 59 1.95 1.26 1.43
CA LEU A 59 2.20 0.22 2.42
C LEU A 59 2.64 0.83 3.74
N LEU A 60 1.95 0.48 4.82
CA LEU A 60 2.36 0.81 6.17
C LEU A 60 2.99 -0.42 6.83
N ASN A 61 4.32 -0.45 6.88
CA ASN A 61 5.05 -1.55 7.49
C ASN A 61 5.13 -1.36 9.01
N ARG A 62 5.12 -2.49 9.73
CA ARG A 62 5.34 -2.52 11.17
C ARG A 62 6.41 -3.54 11.50
N PHE A 63 7.28 -3.20 12.44
CA PHE A 63 8.28 -4.10 13.01
C PHE A 63 8.20 -4.01 14.53
N ASN A 64 8.07 -5.16 15.20
CA ASN A 64 7.89 -5.26 16.66
C ASN A 64 6.81 -4.30 17.21
N LEU A 65 5.65 -4.24 16.55
CA LEU A 65 4.49 -3.40 16.89
C LEU A 65 4.69 -1.89 16.66
N PHE A 66 5.83 -1.42 16.19
CA PHE A 66 6.06 -0.02 15.82
C PHE A 66 5.98 0.18 14.31
N THR A 67 5.55 1.35 13.85
CA THR A 67 5.63 1.73 12.43
C THR A 67 7.09 1.79 12.04
N SER A 68 7.44 1.12 10.94
CA SER A 68 8.83 0.97 10.53
C SER A 68 9.03 1.23 9.04
N ILE A 69 10.27 1.51 8.69
CA ILE A 69 10.74 1.58 7.31
C ILE A 69 11.82 0.50 7.18
N SER A 70 11.62 -0.45 6.27
CA SER A 70 12.66 -1.44 5.98
C SER A 70 13.76 -0.79 5.14
N VAL A 71 14.99 -0.84 5.66
CA VAL A 71 16.20 -0.42 4.95
C VAL A 71 17.04 -1.67 4.70
N THR A 72 17.42 -1.88 3.45
CA THR A 72 18.30 -2.97 3.06
C THR A 72 19.54 -2.41 2.38
N GLY A 73 20.65 -3.11 2.52
CA GLY A 73 21.92 -2.71 1.94
C GLY A 73 22.94 -3.82 2.09
N SER A 74 24.08 -3.63 1.44
CA SER A 74 25.23 -4.54 1.50
C SER A 74 26.49 -3.75 1.83
N PRO A 75 27.49 -4.38 2.47
CA PRO A 75 28.79 -3.74 2.69
C PRO A 75 29.42 -3.30 1.38
N ALA A 76 30.14 -2.18 1.40
CA ALA A 76 30.95 -1.74 0.27
C ALA A 76 32.10 -2.73 -0.01
N ALA A 77 32.60 -2.74 -1.25
CA ALA A 77 33.72 -3.60 -1.61
C ALA A 77 34.95 -3.33 -0.73
N GLY A 78 35.53 -4.40 -0.16
CA GLY A 78 36.66 -4.32 0.75
C GLY A 78 36.30 -4.12 2.23
N PHE A 79 35.01 -4.06 2.59
CA PHE A 79 34.53 -3.97 3.96
C PHE A 79 33.76 -5.23 4.38
N SER A 80 33.83 -5.57 5.67
CA SER A 80 33.09 -6.68 6.28
C SER A 80 31.66 -6.30 6.68
N SER A 81 30.82 -7.29 6.98
CA SER A 81 29.47 -7.04 7.53
C SER A 81 29.51 -6.29 8.85
N ALA A 82 30.42 -6.69 9.76
CA ALA A 82 30.62 -6.01 11.05
C ALA A 82 30.93 -4.51 10.88
N GLN A 83 31.84 -4.16 9.95
CA GLN A 83 32.15 -2.74 9.67
C GLN A 83 30.97 -1.97 9.08
N ALA A 84 30.10 -2.64 8.31
CA ALA A 84 28.87 -2.03 7.84
C ALA A 84 27.88 -1.79 8.98
N LEU A 85 27.79 -2.69 9.97
CA LEU A 85 26.94 -2.51 11.15
C LEU A 85 27.41 -1.35 12.02
N GLU A 86 28.71 -1.26 12.31
CA GLU A 86 29.29 -0.12 13.03
C GLU A 86 29.00 1.21 12.32
N ALA A 87 29.08 1.22 10.98
CA ALA A 87 28.74 2.39 10.20
C ALA A 87 27.26 2.76 10.30
N ILE A 88 26.36 1.76 10.30
CA ILE A 88 24.92 1.97 10.48
C ILE A 88 24.62 2.55 11.85
N GLU A 89 25.20 2.00 12.92
CA GLU A 89 24.99 2.49 14.29
C GLU A 89 25.43 3.95 14.44
N ARG A 90 26.60 4.29 13.89
CA ARG A 90 27.11 5.67 13.89
C ARG A 90 26.17 6.62 13.15
N VAL A 91 25.76 6.28 11.92
CA VAL A 91 24.85 7.12 11.13
C VAL A 91 23.49 7.24 11.81
N ALA A 92 22.98 6.16 12.41
CA ALA A 92 21.74 6.17 13.15
C ALA A 92 21.80 7.14 14.34
N SER A 93 22.93 7.17 15.07
CA SER A 93 23.12 8.09 16.20
C SER A 93 23.16 9.57 15.79
N GLU A 94 23.61 9.86 14.57
CA GLU A 94 23.75 11.23 14.06
C GLU A 94 22.48 11.74 13.35
N ALA A 95 21.80 10.85 12.62
CA ALA A 95 20.74 11.22 11.69
C ALA A 95 19.32 10.94 12.21
N LEU A 96 19.14 10.02 13.17
CA LEU A 96 17.80 9.69 13.66
C LEU A 96 17.29 10.75 14.65
N PRO A 97 16.10 11.32 14.44
CA PRO A 97 15.46 12.20 15.41
C PRO A 97 15.10 11.46 16.70
N THR A 98 14.92 12.22 17.78
CA THR A 98 14.45 11.66 19.06
C THR A 98 13.14 10.89 18.89
N GLY A 99 13.08 9.68 19.47
CA GLY A 99 11.92 8.79 19.39
C GLY A 99 11.98 7.77 18.25
N TYR A 100 12.97 7.86 17.37
CA TYR A 100 13.27 6.82 16.39
C TYR A 100 14.29 5.84 16.95
N GLY A 101 14.01 4.56 16.74
CA GLY A 101 14.97 3.48 16.95
C GLY A 101 15.13 2.68 15.66
N PHE A 102 16.11 1.80 15.66
CA PHE A 102 16.29 0.80 14.60
C PHE A 102 16.53 -0.55 15.25
N GLU A 103 16.21 -1.61 14.51
CA GLU A 103 16.48 -2.98 14.92
C GLU A 103 16.80 -3.79 13.67
N TYR A 104 17.72 -4.73 13.82
CA TYR A 104 18.11 -5.61 12.72
C TYR A 104 17.09 -6.74 12.54
N ALA A 105 16.92 -7.17 11.29
CA ALA A 105 16.02 -8.25 10.92
C ALA A 105 16.74 -9.24 9.99
N GLY A 106 16.30 -10.50 9.99
CA GLY A 106 16.87 -11.55 9.14
C GLY A 106 18.32 -11.89 9.50
N MET A 107 19.15 -12.15 8.49
CA MET A 107 20.54 -12.62 8.66
C MET A 107 21.36 -11.71 9.57
N THR A 108 21.20 -10.39 9.45
CA THR A 108 21.92 -9.42 10.28
C THR A 108 21.59 -9.50 11.77
N ARG A 109 20.42 -10.05 12.13
CA ARG A 109 20.06 -10.30 13.54
C ARG A 109 20.55 -11.66 14.03
N GLU A 110 20.80 -12.61 13.13
CA GLU A 110 21.27 -13.95 13.46
C GLU A 110 22.80 -14.07 13.50
N GLU A 111 23.52 -13.18 12.80
CA GLU A 111 24.98 -12.96 12.93
C GLU A 111 25.34 -12.40 14.32
#